data_AF-A0A535EID5-F1
#
_entry.id   AF-A0A535EID5-F1
#
_cell.length_a   1.000
_cell.length_b   1.000
_cell.length_c   1.000
_cell.angle_alpha   90.00
_cell.angle_beta   90.00
_cell.angle_gamma   90.00
#
_symmetry.space_group_name_H-M   'P 1'
#
loop_
_entity.id
_entity.type
_entity.pdbx_description
1 polymer ?
#
loop_
_entity_poly.entity_id
_entity_poly.type
_entity_poly.pdbx_seq_one_letter_code
_entity_poly.pdbx_strand_id
1 'polypeptide(L)' 'MSGAARPGTLVELLRERAEAGDNGFTFLPEGEGEAVHLSYAELDGRSRGVAADLAARMAPRSRAVLVYPPGLE' A
#
# COMPACT_ATOMS: atom_id res chain seq x y z
N MET A 1 -20.53 -21.67 -6.72
CA MET A 1 -19.82 -20.60 -7.45
C MET A 1 -18.61 -20.21 -6.61
N SER A 2 -17.48 -20.03 -7.29
CA SER A 2 -16.09 -20.07 -6.82
C SER A 2 -15.83 -19.58 -5.39
N GLY A 3 -15.24 -20.44 -4.55
CA GLY A 3 -14.52 -19.99 -3.35
C GLY A 3 -13.22 -19.33 -3.82
N ALA A 4 -13.22 -18.01 -3.92
CA ALA A 4 -11.97 -17.28 -4.18
C ALA A 4 -10.94 -17.69 -3.12
N ALA A 5 -9.78 -18.16 -3.56
CA ALA A 5 -8.70 -18.49 -2.65
C ALA A 5 -8.36 -17.24 -1.85
N ARG A 6 -8.20 -17.37 -0.52
CA ARG A 6 -7.77 -16.23 0.29
C ARG A 6 -6.35 -15.82 -0.15
N PRO A 7 -6.06 -14.52 -0.24
CA PRO A 7 -4.72 -14.05 -0.56
C PRO A 7 -3.72 -14.59 0.47
N GLY A 8 -2.61 -15.14 -0.02
CA GLY A 8 -1.55 -15.73 0.79
C GLY A 8 -0.54 -14.69 1.28
N THR A 9 -0.55 -13.49 0.71
CA THR A 9 0.33 -12.38 1.10
C THR A 9 -0.42 -11.03 1.14
N LEU A 10 0.14 -10.06 1.86
CA LEU A 10 -0.36 -8.68 1.84
C LEU A 10 -0.30 -8.05 0.45
N VAL A 11 0.65 -8.46 -0.40
CA VAL A 11 0.80 -7.95 -1.76
C VAL A 11 -0.33 -8.45 -2.65
N GLU A 12 -0.71 -9.72 -2.55
CA GLU A 12 -1.85 -10.29 -3.27
C GLU A 12 -3.15 -9.60 -2.84
N LEU A 13 -3.37 -9.45 -1.54
CA LEU A 13 -4.53 -8.74 -1.00
C LEU A 13 -4.62 -7.28 -1.48
N LEU A 14 -3.50 -6.58 -1.56
CA LEU A 14 -3.46 -5.20 -2.06
C LEU A 14 -3.87 -5.12 -3.53
N ARG A 15 -3.38 -6.04 -4.37
CA ARG A 15 -3.72 -6.09 -5.80
C ARG A 15 -5.20 -6.39 -6.03
N GLU A 16 -5.75 -7.36 -5.29
CA GLU A 16 -7.19 -7.67 -5.35
C GLU A 16 -8.05 -6.43 -5.02
N ARG A 17 -7.67 -5.67 -4.00
CA ARG A 17 -8.41 -4.45 -3.62
C ARG A 17 -8.20 -3.28 -4.58
N ALA A 18 -7.02 -3.18 -5.18
CA ALA A 18 -6.74 -2.18 -6.21
C ALA A 18 -7.65 -2.39 -7.44
N GLU A 19 -7.91 -3.64 -7.82
CA GLU A 19 -8.80 -3.99 -8.93
C GLU A 19 -10.28 -3.77 -8.61
N ALA A 20 -10.68 -3.94 -7.35
CA ALA A 20 -12.06 -3.71 -6.90
C ALA A 20 -12.46 -2.21 -6.90
N GLY A 21 -11.49 -1.29 -6.96
CA GLY A 21 -11.75 0.15 -6.97
C GLY A 21 -12.14 0.74 -5.61
N ASP A 22 -11.86 0.04 -4.52
CA ASP A 22 -12.19 0.49 -3.17
C ASP A 22 -11.28 1.67 -2.73
N ASN A 23 -11.87 2.61 -1.98
CA ASN A 23 -11.10 3.62 -1.25
C ASN A 23 -10.28 2.93 -0.15
N GLY A 24 -8.97 3.17 -0.11
CA GLY A 24 -8.06 2.50 0.81
C GLY A 24 -7.94 3.23 2.14
N PHE A 25 -7.35 4.40 2.10
CA PHE A 25 -7.03 5.21 3.28
C PHE A 25 -7.63 6.61 3.13
N THR A 26 -8.10 7.13 4.25
CA THR A 26 -8.48 8.54 4.39
C THR A 26 -7.66 9.13 5.51
N PHE A 27 -6.83 10.11 5.19
CA PHE A 27 -6.03 10.84 6.16
C PHE A 27 -6.77 12.12 6.55
N LEU A 28 -7.01 12.27 7.85
CA LEU A 28 -7.68 13.43 8.41
C LEU A 28 -6.62 14.36 9.00
N PRO A 29 -6.35 15.52 8.39
CA PRO A 29 -5.43 16.49 8.98
C PRO A 29 -6.00 17.04 10.29
N GLU A 30 -5.12 17.48 11.20
CA GLU A 30 -5.55 18.20 12.39
C GLU A 30 -6.11 19.58 11.98
N GLY A 31 -7.33 19.91 12.42
CA GLY A 31 -7.99 21.19 12.16
C GLY A 31 -8.88 21.21 10.91
N GLU A 32 -8.90 22.33 10.18
CA GLU A 32 -9.81 22.59 9.04
C GLU A 32 -9.25 22.12 7.69
N GLY A 33 -8.33 21.16 7.67
CA GLY A 33 -7.75 20.63 6.43
C GLY A 33 -8.70 19.67 5.71
N GLU A 34 -8.60 19.60 4.37
CA GLU A 34 -9.35 18.63 3.57
C GLU A 34 -8.81 17.21 3.80
N ALA A 35 -9.73 16.24 3.88
CA ALA A 35 -9.37 14.85 3.99
C ALA A 35 -8.63 14.40 2.72
N VAL A 36 -7.48 13.75 2.88
CA VAL A 36 -6.72 13.21 1.76
C VAL A 36 -7.08 11.74 1.59
N HIS A 37 -7.54 11.37 0.41
CA HIS A 37 -7.85 9.99 0.07
C HIS A 37 -6.69 9.35 -0.68
N LEU A 38 -6.41 8.09 -0.35
CA LEU A 38 -5.48 7.23 -1.08
C LEU A 38 -6.21 5.93 -1.41
N SER A 39 -6.48 5.71 -2.69
CA SER A 39 -7.06 4.46 -3.18
C SER A 39 -6.09 3.29 -3.07
N TYR A 40 -6.60 2.05 -3.05
CA TYR A 40 -5.73 0.88 -3.11
C TYR A 40 -4.93 0.79 -4.42
N ALA A 41 -5.46 1.33 -5.52
CA ALA A 41 -4.75 1.41 -6.80
C ALA A 41 -3.54 2.35 -6.73
N GLU A 42 -3.70 3.53 -6.12
CA GLU A 42 -2.59 4.46 -5.89
C GLU A 42 -1.57 3.88 -4.92
N LEU A 43 -2.03 3.20 -3.86
CA LEU A 43 -1.14 2.53 -2.92
C LEU A 43 -0.32 1.42 -3.60
N ASP A 44 -0.93 0.55 -4.40
CA ASP A 44 -0.21 -0.49 -5.17
C ASP A 44 0.84 0.15 -6.10
N GLY A 45 0.47 1.22 -6.80
CA GLY A 45 1.40 1.96 -7.66
C GLY A 45 2.61 2.51 -6.90
N ARG A 46 2.37 3.21 -5.78
CA ARG A 46 3.45 3.77 -4.93
C ARG A 46 4.33 2.68 -4.32
N SER A 47 3.72 1.62 -3.78
CA SER A 47 4.44 0.48 -3.20
C SER A 47 5.35 -0.21 -4.21
N ARG A 48 4.92 -0.35 -5.47
CA ARG A 48 5.78 -0.90 -6.54
C ARG A 48 7.00 -0.03 -6.84
N GLY A 49 6.85 1.29 -6.78
CA GLY A 49 7.96 2.24 -6.90
C GLY A 49 9.02 2.02 -5.82
N VAL A 50 8.60 1.93 -4.56
CA VAL A 50 9.50 1.64 -3.42
C VAL A 50 10.14 0.25 -3.57
N ALA A 51 9.35 -0.77 -3.94
CA ALA A 51 9.85 -2.12 -4.13
C ALA A 51 10.93 -2.23 -5.22
N ALA A 52 10.79 -1.47 -6.32
CA ALA A 52 11.78 -1.43 -7.38
C ALA A 52 13.13 -0.84 -6.90
N ASP A 53 13.09 0.25 -6.13
CA ASP A 53 14.30 0.85 -5.56
C ASP A 53 14.97 -0.07 -4.53
N LEU A 54 14.18 -0.71 -3.66
CA LEU A 54 14.70 -1.67 -2.67
C LEU A 54 15.32 -2.91 -3.33
N ALA A 55 14.67 -3.46 -4.36
CA ALA A 55 15.18 -4.62 -5.09
C ALA A 55 16.52 -4.35 -5.79
N ALA A 56 16.80 -3.11 -6.18
CA ALA A 56 18.07 -2.71 -6.77
C ALA A 56 19.21 -2.61 -5.74
N ARG A 57 18.89 -2.42 -4.45
CA ARG A 57 19.88 -2.12 -3.38
C ARG A 57 20.03 -3.23 -2.36
N MET A 58 19.04 -4.11 -2.23
CA MET A 58 18.96 -5.10 -1.15
C MET A 58 18.75 -6.50 -1.69
N ALA A 59 19.37 -7.48 -1.03
CA ALA A 59 19.12 -8.88 -1.33
C ALA A 59 17.72 -9.30 -0.87
N PRO A 60 17.07 -10.28 -1.53
CA PRO A 60 15.86 -10.90 -1.02
C PRO A 60 16.04 -11.37 0.44
N ARG A 61 14.96 -11.28 1.23
CA ARG A 61 14.95 -11.59 2.67
C ARG A 61 15.76 -10.64 3.58
N SER A 62 16.25 -9.53 3.03
CA SER A 62 16.79 -8.44 3.86
C SER A 62 15.71 -7.87 4.80
N ARG A 63 16.15 -7.28 5.90
CA ARG A 63 15.28 -6.59 6.87
C ARG A 63 15.47 -5.09 6.72
N ALA A 64 14.37 -4.35 6.71
CA ALA A 64 14.35 -2.89 6.74
C ALA A 64 13.71 -2.41 8.04
N VAL A 65 14.17 -1.27 8.56
CA VAL A 65 13.53 -0.55 9.66
C VAL A 65 12.87 0.69 9.07
N LEU A 66 11.59 0.90 9.38
CA LEU A 66 10.83 2.07 8.97
C LEU A 66 10.77 3.05 10.16
N VAL A 67 11.28 4.27 9.98
CA VAL A 67 11.21 5.34 10.98
C VAL A 67 10.57 6.54 10.32
N TYR A 68 9.24 6.62 10.46
CA TYR A 68 8.43 7.68 9.88
C TYR A 68 7.36 8.10 10.89
N PRO A 69 7.01 9.40 10.96
CA PRO A 69 5.76 9.80 11.59
C PRO A 69 4.57 9.19 10.83
N PRO A 70 3.39 9.06 11.45
CA PRO A 70 2.19 8.66 10.72
C PRO A 70 1.88 9.67 9.61
N GLY A 71 1.73 9.18 8.37
CA GLY A 71 1.48 10.00 7.18
C GLY A 71 1.24 9.14 5.94
N LEU A 72 0.95 9.79 4.80
CA LEU A 72 0.74 9.13 3.50
C LEU A 72 1.99 9.13 2.61
N GLU A 73 3.14 9.48 3.18
CA GLU A 73 4.44 9.61 2.51
C GLU A 73 5.28 8.33 2.60
#